data_AF-A0A8D1XU02-F1
#
_entry.id   AF-A0A8D1XU02-F1
#
_cell.length_a   1.000
_cell.length_b   1.000
_cell.length_c   1.000
_cell.angle_alpha   90.00
_cell.angle_beta   90.00
_cell.angle_gamma   90.00
#
_symmetry.space_group_name_H-M   'P 1'
#
loop_
_entity.id
_entity.type
_entity.pdbx_description
1 polymer ?
#
loop_
_entity_poly.entity_id
_entity_poly.type
_entity_poly.pdbx_seq_one_letter_code
_entity_poly.pdbx_strand_id
1 'polypeptide(L)'
;MASLDRVKVLVLGDSGVGKSSLVHLLCQNQVLGNPSWTVGCSVDVRVHDYKEGTPEEKTYYIELWDVGGSVGSASSVKSTRAVFYNSVNGIILVHDLTNKKSSQNLYRWSLEALNRDLVPTGVLVTNGDYDREQFADNQIPLLVIGTKLDQIHETKRHEVLTRTAFLAEDFNAEEINLDCTNPRYLAAGSSNAVKLSRFFDKVIEKRYFLRDGNQVCIYLFFIKSFLNLERELIDLKLISKFIFEVAFLTWEGNPFQAQTTDFLLSC
;
A
#
# COMPACT_ATOMS: atom_id res chain seq x y z
N MET A 1 -18.26 -14.31 -20.74
CA MET A 1 -18.61 -13.85 -19.39
C MET A 1 -17.60 -12.79 -19.02
N ALA A 2 -18.01 -11.54 -18.77
CA ALA A 2 -17.08 -10.49 -18.38
C ALA A 2 -16.45 -10.88 -17.05
N SER A 3 -15.13 -11.11 -17.02
CA SER A 3 -14.40 -11.32 -15.78
C SER A 3 -14.39 -9.99 -15.03
N LEU A 4 -15.04 -9.92 -13.88
CA LEU A 4 -14.87 -8.82 -12.95
C LEU A 4 -13.46 -8.94 -12.37
N ASP A 5 -12.59 -7.99 -12.69
CA ASP A 5 -11.22 -8.01 -12.18
C ASP A 5 -11.23 -7.58 -10.72
N ARG A 6 -10.82 -8.53 -9.86
CA ARG A 6 -10.84 -8.38 -8.41
C ARG A 6 -9.44 -8.25 -7.87
N VAL A 7 -9.32 -7.46 -6.82
CA VAL A 7 -8.08 -7.25 -6.10
C VAL A 7 -8.33 -7.47 -4.62
N LYS A 8 -7.50 -8.27 -3.99
CA LYS A 8 -7.59 -8.56 -2.56
C LYS A 8 -6.60 -7.71 -1.77
N VAL A 9 -7.12 -6.88 -0.87
CA VAL A 9 -6.32 -6.08 0.06
C VAL A 9 -6.65 -6.48 1.49
N LEU A 10 -5.63 -6.84 2.26
CA LEU A 10 -5.81 -7.12 3.70
C LEU A 10 -5.81 -5.83 4.50
N VAL A 11 -6.63 -5.79 5.54
CA VAL A 11 -6.61 -4.73 6.55
C VAL A 11 -6.23 -5.35 7.89
N LEU A 12 -5.01 -5.05 8.36
CA LEU A 12 -4.39 -5.68 9.52
C LEU A 12 -4.08 -4.65 10.61
N GLY A 13 -4.11 -5.07 11.86
CA GLY A 13 -3.90 -4.19 13.01
C GLY A 13 -4.57 -4.72 14.26
N ASP A 14 -4.22 -4.16 15.41
CA ASP A 14 -4.76 -4.62 16.69
C ASP A 14 -6.28 -4.44 16.81
N SER A 15 -6.91 -5.16 17.73
CA SER A 15 -8.32 -4.94 18.04
C SER A 15 -8.53 -3.53 18.59
N GLY A 16 -9.62 -2.87 18.20
CA GLY A 16 -10.00 -1.54 18.69
C GLY A 16 -9.23 -0.36 18.07
N VAL A 17 -8.33 -0.59 17.11
CA VAL A 17 -7.65 0.49 16.37
C VAL A 17 -8.54 1.18 15.33
N GLY A 18 -9.71 0.63 15.01
CA GLY A 18 -10.65 1.24 14.06
C GLY A 18 -10.64 0.66 12.63
N LYS A 19 -10.13 -0.56 12.44
CA LYS A 19 -10.13 -1.25 11.12
C LYS A 19 -11.52 -1.28 10.47
N SER A 20 -12.54 -1.75 11.18
CA SER A 20 -13.90 -1.86 10.64
C SER A 20 -14.51 -0.50 10.31
N SER A 21 -14.26 0.52 11.14
CA SER A 21 -14.68 1.91 10.86
C SER A 21 -13.97 2.47 9.62
N LEU A 22 -12.68 2.18 9.46
CA LEU A 22 -11.90 2.56 8.28
C LEU A 22 -12.43 1.87 7.01
N VAL A 23 -12.62 0.55 7.03
CA VAL A 23 -13.13 -0.22 5.89
C VAL A 23 -14.52 0.29 5.47
N HIS A 24 -15.40 0.52 6.44
CA HIS A 24 -16.72 1.07 6.18
C HIS A 24 -16.65 2.46 5.55
N LEU A 25 -15.76 3.33 6.06
CA LEU A 25 -15.55 4.65 5.48
C LEU A 25 -15.00 4.57 4.05
N LEU A 26 -14.07 3.65 3.78
CA LEU A 26 -13.49 3.45 2.45
C LEU A 26 -14.50 2.92 1.44
N CYS A 27 -15.45 2.08 1.85
CA CYS A 27 -16.40 1.44 0.94
C CYS A 27 -17.69 2.25 0.78
N GLN A 28 -18.18 2.89 1.84
CA GLN A 28 -19.50 3.53 1.87
C GLN A 28 -19.44 5.06 1.92
N ASN A 29 -18.24 5.66 2.08
CA ASN A 29 -18.06 7.10 2.33
C ASN A 29 -18.91 7.62 3.50
N GLN A 30 -19.21 6.75 4.46
CA GLN A 30 -20.03 7.03 5.63
C GLN A 30 -19.33 6.59 6.90
N VAL A 31 -19.69 7.22 8.01
CA VAL A 31 -19.13 6.92 9.33
C VAL A 31 -19.87 5.74 9.93
N LEU A 32 -19.12 4.75 10.40
CA LEU A 32 -19.69 3.61 11.12
C LEU A 32 -20.08 4.03 12.54
N GLY A 33 -21.38 4.21 12.79
CA GLY A 33 -21.88 4.71 14.08
C GLY A 33 -21.68 3.74 15.26
N ASN A 34 -21.96 2.45 15.06
CA ASN A 34 -21.91 1.43 16.13
C ASN A 34 -21.02 0.25 15.72
N PRO A 35 -19.68 0.37 15.80
CA PRO A 35 -18.79 -0.74 15.49
C PRO A 35 -18.91 -1.85 16.54
N SER A 36 -19.29 -3.05 16.12
CA SER A 36 -19.24 -4.26 16.95
C SER A 36 -17.86 -4.93 16.85
N TRP A 37 -17.59 -5.88 17.76
CA TRP A 37 -16.38 -6.69 17.68
C TRP A 37 -16.40 -7.57 16.43
N THR A 38 -15.33 -7.51 15.63
CA THR A 38 -15.19 -8.36 14.44
C THR A 38 -14.90 -9.81 14.85
N VAL A 39 -15.83 -10.72 14.55
CA VAL A 39 -15.64 -12.16 14.75
C VAL A 39 -15.08 -12.77 13.46
N GLY A 40 -13.83 -13.22 13.50
CA GLY A 40 -13.17 -13.86 12.35
C GLY A 40 -12.70 -12.84 11.31
N CYS A 41 -13.36 -12.77 10.16
CA CYS A 41 -13.02 -11.91 9.04
C CYS A 41 -14.27 -11.31 8.41
N SER A 42 -14.27 -10.01 8.15
CA SER A 42 -15.29 -9.33 7.34
C SER A 42 -14.70 -8.90 6.00
N VAL A 43 -15.51 -8.87 4.95
CA VAL A 43 -15.09 -8.43 3.61
C VAL A 43 -16.09 -7.41 3.10
N ASP A 44 -15.61 -6.20 2.81
CA ASP A 44 -16.37 -5.21 2.05
C ASP A 44 -15.69 -4.96 0.70
N VAL A 45 -16.47 -4.56 -0.30
CA VAL A 45 -15.98 -4.31 -1.65
C VAL A 45 -16.06 -2.82 -1.95
N ARG A 46 -14.91 -2.24 -2.31
CA ARG A 46 -14.80 -0.89 -2.85
C ARG A 46 -14.71 -0.97 -4.37
N VAL A 47 -15.53 -0.17 -5.06
CA VAL A 47 -15.39 0.07 -6.49
C VAL A 47 -14.31 1.13 -6.68
N HIS A 48 -13.31 0.84 -7.51
CA HIS A 48 -12.18 1.75 -7.77
C HIS A 48 -11.92 1.84 -9.27
N ASP A 49 -11.88 3.07 -9.78
CA ASP A 49 -11.58 3.35 -11.19
C ASP A 49 -10.07 3.59 -11.34
N TYR A 50 -9.38 2.62 -11.94
CA TYR A 50 -7.96 2.70 -12.24
C TYR A 50 -7.72 3.75 -13.32
N LYS A 51 -6.76 4.65 -13.11
CA LYS A 51 -6.42 5.75 -14.04
C LYS A 51 -7.66 6.57 -14.48
N GLU A 52 -8.48 6.94 -13.51
CA GLU A 52 -9.65 7.80 -13.68
C GLU A 52 -9.36 9.01 -14.57
N GLY A 53 -10.21 9.25 -15.57
CA GLY A 53 -10.08 10.39 -16.49
C GLY A 53 -9.09 10.18 -17.64
N THR A 54 -8.56 8.96 -17.83
CA THR A 54 -7.70 8.61 -18.96
C THR A 54 -8.38 7.62 -19.91
N PRO A 55 -7.90 7.46 -21.16
CA PRO A 55 -8.42 6.43 -22.07
C PRO A 55 -8.22 4.98 -21.59
N GLU A 56 -7.36 4.78 -20.59
CA GLU A 56 -7.07 3.48 -19.98
C GLU A 56 -7.93 3.21 -18.72
N GLU A 57 -8.93 4.07 -18.46
CA GLU A 57 -9.83 3.95 -17.31
C GLU A 57 -10.51 2.58 -17.27
N LYS A 58 -10.40 1.93 -16.12
CA LYS A 58 -11.03 0.62 -15.91
C LYS A 58 -11.44 0.44 -14.46
N THR A 59 -12.68 0.02 -14.27
CA THR A 59 -13.22 -0.26 -12.94
C THR A 59 -12.75 -1.62 -12.42
N TYR A 60 -12.20 -1.63 -11.21
CA TYR A 60 -11.80 -2.81 -10.45
C TYR A 60 -12.59 -2.91 -9.15
N TYR A 61 -12.81 -4.16 -8.70
CA TYR A 61 -13.46 -4.44 -7.42
C TYR A 61 -12.40 -4.81 -6.39
N ILE A 62 -12.19 -3.91 -5.43
CA ILE A 62 -11.21 -4.08 -4.37
C ILE A 62 -11.90 -4.68 -3.15
N GLU A 63 -11.59 -5.93 -2.85
CA GLU A 63 -12.04 -6.62 -1.65
C GLU A 63 -11.13 -6.21 -0.48
N LEU A 64 -11.69 -5.49 0.49
CA LEU A 64 -11.04 -5.12 1.75
C LEU A 64 -11.36 -6.18 2.81
N TRP A 65 -10.36 -6.97 3.18
CA TRP A 65 -10.49 -8.04 4.15
C TRP A 65 -10.10 -7.53 5.54
N ASP A 66 -11.09 -7.17 6.36
CA ASP A 66 -10.92 -6.82 7.78
C ASP A 66 -10.74 -8.09 8.62
N VAL A 67 -9.48 -8.44 8.89
CA VAL A 67 -9.13 -9.61 9.68
C VAL A 67 -9.09 -9.23 11.16
N GLY A 68 -10.03 -9.77 11.93
CA GLY A 68 -10.10 -9.62 13.37
C GLY A 68 -9.05 -10.47 14.10
N GLY A 69 -8.77 -10.11 15.36
CA GLY A 69 -7.90 -10.89 16.25
C GLY A 69 -6.85 -10.06 16.99
N SER A 70 -6.03 -10.75 17.77
CA SER A 70 -4.89 -10.17 18.49
C SER A 70 -3.60 -10.90 18.10
N VAL A 71 -2.49 -10.15 18.01
CA VAL A 71 -1.14 -10.68 17.76
C VAL A 71 -0.63 -11.61 18.88
N GLY A 72 -1.18 -11.46 20.09
CA GLY A 72 -0.83 -12.27 21.26
C GLY A 72 -1.68 -13.52 21.45
N SER A 73 -2.60 -13.80 20.52
CA SER A 73 -3.46 -14.99 20.60
C SER A 73 -2.64 -16.25 20.34
N ALA A 74 -2.99 -17.36 21.00
CA ALA A 74 -2.30 -18.65 20.94
C ALA A 74 -2.00 -19.08 19.49
N SER A 75 -0.96 -19.90 19.29
CA SER A 75 -0.52 -20.39 17.98
C SER A 75 -1.66 -20.99 17.13
N SER A 76 -2.68 -21.55 17.78
CA SER A 76 -3.90 -22.05 17.15
C SER A 76 -4.71 -20.96 16.41
N VAL A 77 -4.82 -19.75 16.95
CA VAL A 77 -5.56 -18.64 16.33
C VAL A 77 -4.78 -18.01 15.17
N LYS A 78 -3.44 -17.99 15.25
CA LYS A 78 -2.58 -17.60 14.11
C LYS A 78 -2.75 -18.56 12.93
N SER A 79 -2.81 -19.87 13.21
CA SER A 79 -3.03 -20.91 12.21
C SER A 79 -4.39 -20.77 11.51
N THR A 80 -5.45 -20.38 12.21
CA THR A 80 -6.76 -20.11 11.59
C THR A 80 -6.75 -18.85 10.73
N ARG A 81 -6.04 -17.78 11.13
CA ARG A 81 -5.95 -16.53 10.34
C ARG A 81 -5.15 -16.68 9.05
N ALA A 82 -4.14 -17.56 9.04
CA ALA A 82 -3.29 -17.79 7.88
C ALA A 82 -4.07 -18.16 6.60
N VAL A 83 -5.24 -18.81 6.76
CA VAL A 83 -6.13 -19.15 5.63
C VAL A 83 -6.59 -17.89 4.88
N PHE A 84 -6.77 -16.76 5.59
CA PHE A 84 -7.18 -15.49 4.99
C PHE A 84 -6.04 -14.76 4.29
N TYR A 85 -4.78 -15.10 4.57
CA TYR A 85 -3.62 -14.43 3.97
C TYR A 85 -3.26 -14.97 2.59
N ASN A 86 -4.00 -15.94 2.05
CA ASN A 86 -3.79 -16.45 0.70
C ASN A 86 -4.18 -15.44 -0.39
N SER A 87 -3.37 -15.41 -1.46
CA SER A 87 -3.58 -14.63 -2.70
C SER A 87 -3.78 -13.12 -2.51
N VAL A 88 -3.12 -12.54 -1.50
CA VAL A 88 -3.13 -11.10 -1.21
C VAL A 88 -2.39 -10.30 -2.27
N ASN A 89 -2.93 -9.14 -2.63
CA ASN A 89 -2.37 -8.24 -3.64
C ASN A 89 -1.85 -6.93 -3.02
N GLY A 90 -2.42 -6.48 -1.90
CA GLY A 90 -1.96 -5.33 -1.13
C GLY A 90 -2.28 -5.49 0.36
N ILE A 91 -1.62 -4.72 1.21
CA ILE A 91 -1.87 -4.73 2.66
C ILE A 91 -1.97 -3.31 3.18
N ILE A 92 -2.99 -3.06 3.99
CA ILE A 92 -3.18 -1.84 4.78
C ILE A 92 -2.90 -2.20 6.24
N LEU A 93 -1.90 -1.55 6.83
CA LEU A 93 -1.50 -1.68 8.22
C LEU A 93 -2.11 -0.53 9.03
N VAL A 94 -3.03 -0.85 9.94
CA VAL A 94 -3.80 0.12 10.71
C VAL A 94 -3.34 0.15 12.16
N HIS A 95 -2.99 1.34 12.64
CA HIS A 95 -2.67 1.54 14.05
C HIS A 95 -3.41 2.75 14.61
N ASP A 96 -3.53 2.76 15.94
CA ASP A 96 -4.14 3.86 16.68
C ASP A 96 -3.04 4.86 17.07
N LEU A 97 -3.19 6.13 16.69
CA LEU A 97 -2.21 7.18 16.97
C LEU A 97 -2.06 7.44 18.48
N THR A 98 -3.09 7.17 19.26
CA THR A 98 -3.10 7.33 20.73
C THR A 98 -2.38 6.17 21.44
N ASN A 99 -2.26 5.01 20.77
CA ASN A 99 -1.71 3.81 21.34
C ASN A 99 -0.42 3.37 20.62
N LYS A 100 0.73 3.79 21.16
CA LYS A 100 2.06 3.45 20.63
C LYS A 100 2.32 1.94 20.49
N LYS A 101 1.73 1.11 21.36
CA LYS A 101 1.89 -0.35 21.27
C LYS A 101 1.26 -0.92 20.00
N SER A 102 0.15 -0.32 19.53
CA SER A 102 -0.51 -0.76 18.30
C SER A 102 0.38 -0.57 17.06
N SER A 103 1.13 0.54 16.98
CA SER A 103 2.12 0.75 15.91
C SER A 103 3.28 -0.25 15.97
N GLN A 104 3.76 -0.60 17.17
CA GLN A 104 4.83 -1.60 17.33
C GLN A 104 4.37 -3.01 16.92
N ASN A 105 3.09 -3.31 17.11
CA ASN A 105 2.52 -4.59 16.68
C ASN A 105 2.36 -4.70 15.16
N LEU A 106 2.45 -3.61 14.39
CA LEU A 106 2.37 -3.66 12.92
C LEU A 106 3.49 -4.52 12.32
N TYR A 107 4.69 -4.49 12.88
CA TYR A 107 5.79 -5.36 12.43
C TYR A 107 5.43 -6.84 12.55
N ARG A 108 4.70 -7.22 13.61
CA ARG A 108 4.24 -8.60 13.79
C ARG A 108 3.12 -8.95 12.81
N TRP A 109 2.19 -8.01 12.57
CA TRP A 109 1.12 -8.20 11.60
C TRP A 109 1.63 -8.34 10.17
N SER A 110 2.61 -7.52 9.77
CA SER A 110 3.20 -7.58 8.45
C SER A 110 3.98 -8.88 8.24
N LEU A 111 4.80 -9.29 9.21
CA LEU A 111 5.50 -10.57 9.18
C LEU A 111 4.52 -11.76 9.10
N GLU A 112 3.40 -11.73 9.85
CA GLU A 112 2.38 -12.78 9.81
C GLU A 112 1.74 -12.92 8.41
N ALA A 113 1.57 -11.81 7.68
CA ALA A 113 0.97 -11.81 6.35
C ALA A 113 1.96 -12.15 5.22
N LEU A 114 3.24 -11.81 5.39
CA LEU A 114 4.26 -11.94 4.34
C LEU A 114 5.08 -13.24 4.44
N ASN A 115 5.35 -13.75 5.65
CA ASN A 115 6.10 -15.00 5.84
C ASN A 115 5.21 -16.24 5.70
N ARG A 116 4.82 -16.56 4.46
CA ARG A 116 3.93 -17.68 4.15
C ARG A 116 4.51 -19.09 4.34
N ASP A 117 5.81 -19.28 4.60
CA ASP A 117 6.41 -20.62 4.62
C ASP A 117 7.33 -20.96 5.81
N LEU A 118 7.35 -20.18 6.89
CA LEU A 118 8.07 -20.57 8.10
C LEU A 118 7.09 -20.98 9.20
N VAL A 119 7.03 -22.29 9.42
CA VAL A 119 6.54 -22.95 10.66
C VAL A 119 6.86 -22.07 11.86
N PRO A 120 5.95 -21.91 12.85
CA PRO A 120 6.11 -20.99 13.96
C PRO A 120 7.27 -21.43 14.87
N THR A 121 8.49 -21.15 14.46
CA THR A 121 9.65 -21.13 15.34
C THR A 121 9.48 -19.85 16.13
N GLY A 122 9.38 -19.99 17.46
CA GLY A 122 8.99 -18.93 18.38
C GLY A 122 9.96 -17.75 18.43
N VAL A 123 10.06 -16.98 17.33
CA VAL A 123 10.73 -15.69 17.31
C VAL A 123 9.81 -14.72 18.03
N LEU A 124 10.08 -14.56 19.32
CA LEU A 124 9.70 -13.37 20.05
C LEU A 124 10.34 -12.19 19.32
N VAL A 125 9.59 -11.54 18.44
CA VAL A 125 10.03 -10.28 17.81
C VAL A 125 10.18 -9.26 18.94
N THR A 126 11.41 -9.17 19.45
CA THR A 126 11.91 -8.00 20.16
C THR A 126 12.23 -6.94 19.11
N ASN A 127 12.24 -5.66 19.48
CA ASN A 127 12.43 -4.53 18.56
C ASN A 127 13.76 -4.57 17.76
N GLY A 128 14.61 -5.60 17.91
CA GLY A 128 15.91 -5.75 17.26
C GLY A 128 15.99 -6.74 16.10
N ASP A 129 14.99 -7.62 15.88
CA ASP A 129 15.01 -8.63 14.80
C ASP A 129 14.12 -8.24 13.61
N TYR A 130 13.93 -6.93 13.37
CA TYR A 130 13.23 -6.44 12.18
C TYR A 130 14.23 -6.34 11.03
N ASP A 131 14.20 -7.34 10.14
CA ASP A 131 15.11 -7.38 9.00
C ASP A 131 14.56 -6.55 7.84
N ARG A 132 15.15 -5.37 7.63
CA ARG A 132 14.75 -4.40 6.60
C ARG A 132 14.89 -4.99 5.19
N GLU A 133 15.79 -5.95 5.00
CA GLU A 133 16.04 -6.59 3.70
C GLU A 133 14.89 -7.52 3.28
N GLN A 134 14.24 -8.21 4.23
CA GLN A 134 13.06 -9.05 3.93
C GLN A 134 11.88 -8.24 3.37
N PHE A 135 11.79 -6.95 3.67
CA PHE A 135 10.75 -6.07 3.15
C PHE A 135 11.13 -5.37 1.84
N ALA A 136 12.43 -5.27 1.52
CA ALA A 136 12.90 -4.69 0.26
C ALA A 136 12.50 -5.56 -0.95
N ASP A 137 12.49 -6.88 -0.78
CA ASP A 137 12.07 -7.85 -1.81
C ASP A 137 10.55 -8.12 -1.83
N ASN A 138 9.81 -7.62 -0.85
CA ASN A 138 8.37 -7.83 -0.78
C ASN A 138 7.65 -7.04 -1.88
N GLN A 139 7.17 -7.76 -2.90
CA GLN A 139 6.46 -7.16 -4.03
C GLN A 139 5.04 -6.68 -3.71
N ILE A 140 4.51 -6.96 -2.52
CA ILE A 140 3.14 -6.58 -2.13
C ILE A 140 3.14 -5.12 -1.66
N PRO A 141 2.40 -4.21 -2.32
CA PRO A 141 2.30 -2.83 -1.86
C PRO A 141 1.70 -2.73 -0.45
N LEU A 142 2.32 -1.89 0.37
CA LEU A 142 1.90 -1.61 1.75
C LEU A 142 1.42 -0.16 1.87
N LEU A 143 0.42 0.07 2.73
CA LEU A 143 -0.07 1.38 3.14
C LEU A 143 -0.21 1.40 4.67
N VAL A 144 0.35 2.41 5.33
CA VAL A 144 0.20 2.59 6.78
C VAL A 144 -0.87 3.63 7.06
N ILE A 145 -1.86 3.28 7.89
CA ILE A 145 -2.95 4.18 8.29
C ILE A 145 -2.96 4.36 9.80
N GLY A 146 -2.75 5.61 10.24
CA GLY A 146 -2.92 6.04 11.61
C GLY A 146 -4.33 6.58 11.85
N THR A 147 -5.08 5.98 12.76
CA THR A 147 -6.44 6.38 13.12
C THR A 147 -6.48 7.22 14.40
N LYS A 148 -7.65 7.81 14.68
CA LYS A 148 -7.93 8.62 15.88
C LYS A 148 -7.05 9.88 15.98
N LEU A 149 -6.75 10.48 14.83
CA LEU A 149 -5.96 11.71 14.76
C LEU A 149 -6.60 12.89 15.51
N ASP A 150 -7.92 12.88 15.63
CA ASP A 150 -8.74 13.82 16.41
C ASP A 150 -8.42 13.79 17.91
N GLN A 151 -7.95 12.65 18.43
CA GLN A 151 -7.65 12.47 19.86
C GLN A 151 -6.23 12.89 20.23
N ILE A 152 -5.39 13.25 19.24
CA ILE A 152 -4.01 13.68 19.49
C ILE A 152 -3.98 15.16 19.80
N HIS A 153 -3.57 15.49 21.03
CA HIS A 153 -3.40 16.86 21.47
C HIS A 153 -2.38 17.61 20.58
N GLU A 154 -2.68 18.86 20.24
CA GLU A 154 -1.91 19.66 19.29
C GLU A 154 -0.42 19.76 19.64
N THR A 155 -0.10 19.89 20.93
CA THR A 155 1.29 19.94 21.43
C THR A 155 2.10 18.66 21.17
N LYS A 156 1.45 17.49 21.09
CA LYS A 156 2.10 16.20 20.83
C LYS A 156 1.99 15.76 19.38
N ARG A 157 1.19 16.47 18.57
CA ARG A 157 0.87 16.08 17.19
C ARG A 157 2.13 15.96 16.33
N HIS A 158 3.05 16.91 16.44
CA HIS A 158 4.29 16.88 15.66
C HIS A 158 5.14 15.64 16.01
N GLU A 159 5.36 15.37 17.30
CA GLU A 159 6.11 14.19 17.76
C GLU A 159 5.48 12.88 17.26
N VAL A 160 4.14 12.77 17.35
CA VAL A 160 3.42 11.57 16.91
C VAL A 160 3.55 11.38 15.40
N LEU A 161 3.39 12.43 14.59
CA LEU A 161 3.48 12.36 13.13
C LEU A 161 4.91 12.06 12.65
N THR A 162 5.93 12.64 13.27
CA THR A 162 7.33 12.30 12.97
C THR A 162 7.60 10.82 13.23
N ARG A 163 7.06 10.27 14.32
CA ARG A 163 7.19 8.84 14.63
C ARG A 163 6.47 7.94 13.64
N THR A 164 5.30 8.33 13.12
CA THR A 164 4.59 7.52 12.11
C THR A 164 5.26 7.58 10.75
N ALA A 165 5.89 8.70 10.41
CA ALA A 165 6.66 8.81 9.18
C ALA A 165 7.81 7.79 9.14
N PHE A 166 8.59 7.69 10.23
CA PHE A 166 9.63 6.66 10.36
C PHE A 166 9.07 5.23 10.29
N LEU A 167 7.91 4.99 10.91
CA LEU A 167 7.24 3.69 10.83
C LEU A 167 6.85 3.33 9.39
N ALA A 168 6.37 4.29 8.60
CA ALA A 168 6.01 4.07 7.21
C ALA A 168 7.26 3.85 6.32
N GLU A 169 8.34 4.56 6.59
CA GLU A 169 9.64 4.35 5.94
C GLU A 169 10.21 2.94 6.19
N ASP A 170 10.05 2.41 7.41
CA ASP A 170 10.47 1.05 7.75
C ASP A 170 9.73 -0.03 6.94
N PHE A 171 8.50 0.26 6.52
CA PHE A 171 7.70 -0.61 5.65
C PHE A 171 7.81 -0.25 4.16
N ASN A 172 8.59 0.78 3.79
CA ASN A 172 8.61 1.36 2.45
C ASN A 172 7.19 1.64 1.91
N ALA A 173 6.35 2.21 2.78
CA ALA A 173 4.93 2.40 2.57
C ALA A 173 4.55 3.88 2.58
N GLU A 174 3.45 4.24 1.93
CA GLU A 174 2.84 5.55 2.14
C GLU A 174 2.15 5.61 3.50
N GLU A 175 2.06 6.80 4.09
CA GLU A 175 1.28 7.04 5.31
C GLU A 175 0.06 7.95 5.08
N ILE A 176 -1.04 7.59 5.74
CA ILE A 176 -2.25 8.40 5.87
C ILE A 176 -2.66 8.43 7.35
N ASN A 177 -2.71 9.63 7.93
CA ASN A 177 -3.21 9.84 9.28
C ASN A 177 -4.58 10.52 9.21
N LEU A 178 -5.61 9.91 9.81
CA LEU A 178 -6.99 10.37 9.68
C LEU A 178 -7.85 10.11 10.94
N ASP A 179 -9.02 10.73 10.94
CA ASP A 179 -10.13 10.43 11.83
C ASP A 179 -11.22 9.69 11.04
N CYS A 180 -11.49 8.43 11.40
CA CYS A 180 -12.50 7.60 10.74
C CYS A 180 -13.94 8.08 11.01
N THR A 181 -14.15 8.98 11.97
CA THR A 181 -15.46 9.57 12.28
C THR A 181 -15.75 10.83 11.49
N ASN A 182 -14.79 11.29 10.66
CA ASN A 182 -14.95 12.46 9.81
C ASN A 182 -14.69 12.12 8.34
N PRO A 183 -15.75 12.07 7.50
CA PRO A 183 -15.62 11.62 6.11
C PRO A 183 -14.82 12.60 5.24
N ARG A 184 -14.59 13.84 5.69
CA ARG A 184 -13.80 14.84 4.95
C ARG A 184 -12.35 14.41 4.75
N TYR A 185 -11.81 13.57 5.63
CA TYR A 185 -10.44 13.06 5.50
C TYR A 185 -10.23 12.20 4.26
N LEU A 186 -11.28 11.65 3.66
CA LEU A 186 -11.23 10.84 2.44
C LEU A 186 -12.11 11.41 1.33
N ALA A 187 -12.49 12.69 1.43
CA ALA A 187 -13.25 13.36 0.38
C ALA A 187 -12.44 13.40 -0.92
N ALA A 188 -13.15 13.29 -2.06
CA ALA A 188 -12.54 13.40 -3.38
C ALA A 188 -11.73 14.70 -3.52
N GLY A 189 -10.55 14.62 -4.13
CA GLY A 189 -9.62 15.75 -4.27
C GLY A 189 -8.77 16.05 -3.03
N SER A 190 -9.01 15.41 -1.88
CA SER A 190 -8.12 15.53 -0.72
C SER A 190 -6.79 14.81 -0.96
N SER A 191 -5.71 15.27 -0.29
CA SER A 191 -4.39 14.63 -0.36
C SER A 191 -4.45 13.14 0.03
N ASN A 192 -5.24 12.80 1.04
CA ASN A 192 -5.43 11.41 1.47
C ASN A 192 -6.16 10.56 0.43
N ALA A 193 -7.19 11.09 -0.23
CA ALA A 193 -7.87 10.38 -1.32
C ALA A 193 -6.93 10.11 -2.50
N VAL A 194 -6.04 11.05 -2.82
CA VAL A 194 -5.01 10.88 -3.86
C VAL A 194 -4.01 9.79 -3.47
N LYS A 195 -3.47 9.81 -2.24
CA LYS A 195 -2.57 8.76 -1.74
C LYS A 195 -3.22 7.38 -1.76
N LEU A 196 -4.47 7.30 -1.31
CA LEU A 196 -5.24 6.07 -1.32
C LEU A 196 -5.47 5.54 -2.74
N SER A 197 -5.80 6.42 -3.68
CA SER A 197 -5.97 6.06 -5.10
C SER A 197 -4.66 5.51 -5.69
N ARG A 198 -3.53 6.19 -5.44
CA ARG A 198 -2.20 5.72 -5.86
C ARG A 198 -1.85 4.36 -5.29
N PHE A 199 -2.18 4.11 -4.02
CA PHE A 199 -1.98 2.79 -3.42
C PHE A 199 -2.78 1.71 -4.16
N PHE A 200 -4.06 1.94 -4.44
CA PHE A 200 -4.88 0.96 -5.16
C PHE A 200 -4.43 0.75 -6.60
N ASP A 201 -4.06 1.82 -7.30
CA ASP A 201 -3.47 1.74 -8.64
C ASP A 201 -2.19 0.90 -8.63
N LYS A 202 -1.28 1.14 -7.68
CA LYS A 202 -0.04 0.36 -7.50
C LYS A 202 -0.34 -1.12 -7.24
N VAL A 203 -1.38 -1.45 -6.46
CA VAL A 203 -1.80 -2.83 -6.23
C VAL A 203 -2.32 -3.48 -7.52
N ILE A 204 -3.14 -2.76 -8.29
CA ILE A 204 -3.66 -3.21 -9.57
C ILE A 204 -2.53 -3.44 -10.58
N GLU A 205 -1.60 -2.49 -10.70
CA GLU A 205 -0.39 -2.57 -11.52
C GLU A 205 0.44 -3.81 -11.20
N LYS A 206 0.74 -4.02 -9.91
CA LYS A 206 1.50 -5.18 -9.43
C LYS A 206 0.81 -6.51 -9.70
N ARG A 207 -0.52 -6.54 -9.67
CA ARG A 207 -1.29 -7.78 -9.87
C ARG A 207 -1.49 -8.14 -11.34
N TYR A 208 -1.76 -7.15 -12.19
CA TYR A 208 -2.22 -7.37 -13.57
C TYR A 208 -1.17 -7.02 -14.62
N PHE A 209 -0.32 -6.02 -14.37
CA PHE A 209 0.56 -5.43 -15.39
C PHE A 209 2.03 -5.81 -15.22
N LEU A 210 2.44 -6.28 -14.04
CA LEU A 210 3.80 -6.77 -13.78
C LEU A 210 4.05 -8.23 -14.19
N ARG A 211 3.00 -8.96 -14.63
CA ARG A 211 3.15 -10.31 -15.20
C ARG A 211 3.56 -10.31 -16.67
N ASP A 212 3.37 -9.20 -17.38
CA ASP A 212 3.90 -8.99 -18.71
C ASP A 212 5.25 -8.29 -18.57
N GLY A 213 6.34 -9.00 -18.92
CA GLY A 213 7.74 -8.63 -18.63
C GLY A 213 8.29 -7.38 -19.32
N ASN A 214 7.63 -6.22 -19.22
CA ASN A 214 8.13 -4.95 -19.69
C ASN A 214 8.51 -4.03 -18.51
N GLN A 215 9.68 -4.29 -17.92
CA GLN A 215 10.37 -3.34 -17.02
C GLN A 215 10.58 -1.96 -17.67
N VAL A 216 10.49 -1.85 -19.00
CA VAL A 216 10.59 -0.61 -19.77
C VAL A 216 9.46 0.39 -19.44
N CYS A 217 8.24 -0.07 -19.16
CA CYS A 217 7.12 0.83 -18.86
C CYS A 217 7.26 1.54 -17.50
N ILE A 218 7.92 0.92 -16.52
CA ILE A 218 8.09 1.50 -15.18
C ILE A 218 9.04 2.70 -15.22
N TYR A 219 10.15 2.59 -15.96
CA TYR A 219 11.09 3.70 -16.14
C TYR A 219 10.47 4.85 -16.94
N LEU A 220 9.72 4.56 -18.00
CA LEU A 220 8.98 5.58 -18.76
C LEU A 220 7.85 6.25 -17.96
N PHE A 221 7.18 5.51 -17.06
CA PHE A 221 6.13 6.05 -16.20
C PHE A 221 6.69 6.96 -15.10
N PHE A 222 7.81 6.58 -14.47
CA PHE A 222 8.52 7.44 -13.52
C PHE A 222 9.02 8.73 -14.19
N ILE A 223 9.61 8.63 -15.39
CA ILE A 223 10.05 9.79 -16.16
C ILE A 223 8.87 10.70 -16.53
N LYS A 224 7.74 10.15 -16.98
CA LYS A 224 6.54 10.96 -17.29
C LYS A 224 5.91 11.62 -16.07
N SER A 225 5.87 10.92 -14.93
CA SER A 225 5.31 11.49 -13.70
C SER A 225 6.22 12.56 -13.09
N PHE A 226 7.55 12.42 -13.24
CA PHE A 226 8.53 13.42 -12.83
C PHE A 226 8.47 14.67 -13.73
N LEU A 227 8.42 14.47 -15.06
CA LEU A 227 8.29 15.58 -16.04
C LEU A 227 6.95 16.34 -15.93
N ASN A 228 5.88 15.71 -15.45
CA ASN A 228 4.60 16.40 -15.23
C ASN A 228 4.55 17.21 -13.92
N LEU A 229 5.45 16.94 -12.97
CA LEU A 229 5.50 17.64 -11.67
C LEU A 229 6.31 18.94 -11.75
N GLU A 230 7.28 19.05 -12.67
CA GLU A 230 8.17 20.20 -12.82
C GLU A 230 7.99 20.84 -14.21
N ARG A 231 6.91 21.62 -14.40
CA ARG A 231 6.75 22.48 -15.58
C ARG A 231 7.56 23.78 -15.52
N GLU A 232 8.37 23.99 -14.49
CA GLU A 232 9.26 25.15 -14.41
C GLU A 232 10.71 24.67 -14.27
N LEU A 233 11.48 24.88 -15.34
CA LEU A 233 12.94 24.76 -15.44
C LEU A 233 13.54 23.36 -15.32
N ILE A 234 13.47 22.58 -16.40
CA ILE A 234 14.42 21.47 -16.62
C ILE A 234 15.24 21.74 -17.88
N ASP A 235 16.56 21.79 -17.71
CA ASP A 235 17.54 21.95 -18.78
C ASP A 235 17.51 20.71 -19.70
N LEU A 236 17.21 20.92 -20.99
CA LEU A 236 17.15 19.87 -22.03
C LEU A 236 18.43 19.01 -22.09
N LYS A 237 19.57 19.53 -21.63
CA LYS A 237 20.83 18.76 -21.56
C LYS A 237 20.84 17.69 -20.48
N LEU A 238 20.09 17.88 -19.39
CA LEU A 238 20.02 16.90 -18.29
C LEU A 238 19.13 15.72 -18.69
N ILE A 239 18.04 16.00 -19.40
CA ILE A 239 17.13 14.99 -19.96
C ILE A 239 17.85 14.13 -20.99
N SER A 240 18.61 14.73 -21.92
CA SER A 240 19.33 13.94 -22.93
C SER A 240 20.40 13.04 -22.30
N LYS A 241 21.10 13.53 -21.27
CA LYS A 241 22.11 12.75 -20.55
C LYS A 241 21.49 11.59 -19.77
N PHE A 242 20.35 11.81 -19.13
CA PHE A 242 19.62 10.78 -18.38
C PHE A 242 19.02 9.71 -19.30
N ILE A 243 18.46 10.11 -20.45
CA ILE A 243 17.99 9.17 -21.49
C ILE A 243 19.16 8.34 -22.02
N PHE A 244 20.33 8.94 -22.25
CA PHE A 244 21.51 8.23 -22.74
C PHE A 244 22.05 7.21 -21.73
N GLU A 245 22.02 7.55 -20.43
CA GLU A 245 22.50 6.67 -19.36
C GLU A 245 21.55 5.49 -19.12
N VAL A 246 20.23 5.70 -19.22
CA VAL A 246 19.21 4.64 -19.19
C VAL A 246 19.27 3.75 -20.43
N ALA A 247 19.53 4.32 -21.61
CA ALA A 247 19.75 3.56 -22.84
C ALA A 247 21.04 2.72 -22.79
N PHE A 248 22.09 3.21 -22.12
CA PHE A 248 23.35 2.49 -21.95
C PHE A 248 23.20 1.31 -20.97
N LEU A 249 22.48 1.48 -19.86
CA LEU A 249 22.22 0.43 -18.88
C LEU A 249 21.32 -0.71 -19.42
N THR A 250 20.56 -0.46 -20.48
CA THR A 250 19.70 -1.47 -21.13
C THR A 250 20.40 -2.23 -22.27
N TRP A 251 21.63 -1.84 -22.65
CA TRP A 251 22.34 -2.42 -23.79
C TRP A 251 23.15 -3.70 -23.46
N GLU A 252 23.55 -3.93 -22.22
CA GLU A 252 24.32 -5.14 -21.88
C GLU A 252 23.44 -6.40 -21.82
N GLY A 253 23.18 -7.00 -22.99
CA GLY A 253 23.13 -8.47 -23.08
C GLY A 253 21.93 -9.12 -23.78
N ASN A 254 21.07 -8.43 -24.53
CA ASN A 254 19.95 -9.11 -25.20
C ASN A 254 19.67 -8.65 -26.65
N PRO A 255 19.87 -9.51 -27.68
CA PRO A 255 19.74 -9.13 -29.09
C PRO A 255 18.28 -8.87 -29.55
N PHE A 256 17.27 -9.10 -28.71
CA PHE A 256 15.86 -8.81 -29.03
C PHE A 256 15.47 -7.32 -28.84
N GLN A 257 16.34 -6.48 -28.27
CA GLN A 257 16.04 -5.07 -27.96
C GLN A 257 16.42 -4.04 -29.03
N ALA A 258 17.09 -4.46 -30.12
CA ALA A 258 17.55 -3.55 -31.17
C ALA A 258 16.42 -2.78 -31.90
N GLN A 259 15.19 -3.30 -31.93
CA GLN A 259 14.06 -2.61 -32.56
C GLN A 259 13.45 -1.48 -31.69
N THR A 260 13.69 -1.50 -30.38
CA THR A 260 13.15 -0.51 -29.42
C THR A 260 14.03 0.74 -29.31
N THR A 261 15.34 0.61 -29.54
CA THR A 261 16.29 1.74 -29.52
C THR A 261 16.10 2.68 -30.70
N ASP A 262 15.70 2.16 -31.87
CA ASP A 262 15.41 2.99 -33.05
C ASP A 262 14.18 3.89 -32.85
N PHE A 263 13.22 3.47 -32.01
CA PHE A 263 12.02 4.26 -31.71
C PHE A 263 12.31 5.44 -30.78
N LEU A 264 13.28 5.31 -29.87
CA LEU A 264 13.69 6.36 -28.93
C LEU A 264 14.64 7.39 -29.56
N LEU A 265 15.42 7.02 -30.58
CA LEU A 265 16.30 7.94 -31.31
C LEU A 265 15.58 8.75 -32.42
N SER A 266 14.34 8.39 -32.74
CA SER A 266 13.50 9.05 -33.77
C SER A 266 12.59 10.15 -33.22
N CYS A 267 12.55 10.35 -31.89
CA CYS A 267 11.80 11.44 -31.23
C CYS A 267 12.77 12.54 -30.79
#